data_AF-A0A329AZD3-F1
#
_entry.id   AF-A0A329AZD3-F1
#
_cell.length_a   1.000
_cell.length_b   1.000
_cell.length_c   1.000
_cell.angle_alpha   90.00
_cell.angle_beta   90.00
_cell.angle_gamma   90.00
#
_symmetry.space_group_name_H-M   'P 1'
#
loop_
_entity.id
_entity.type
_entity.pdbx_description
1 polymer ?
#
loop_
_entity_poly.entity_id
_entity_poly.type
_entity_poly.pdbx_seq_one_letter_code
_entity_poly.pdbx_strand_id
1 'polypeptide(L)'
;MYQDILNRARAGLSLRHLNCSGLALLLLLGLSACSGKSYDSQLSGNIVNSCQAQGSSKHYCQCALERMQETHSQEELIQLEQETRITGRFPESLAKTMLQISLQCKQ
;
A
#
# COMPACT_ATOMS: atom_id res chain seq x y z
N MET A 1 25.63 14.05 1.07
CA MET A 1 25.54 13.51 -0.31
C MET A 1 24.15 13.02 -0.72
N TYR A 2 23.29 12.48 0.18
CA TYR A 2 21.89 12.15 -0.18
C TYR A 2 20.94 13.35 -0.08
N GLN A 3 21.23 14.33 0.79
CA GLN A 3 20.41 15.54 0.93
C GLN A 3 20.57 16.56 -0.23
N ASP A 4 21.68 16.52 -0.97
CA ASP A 4 21.91 17.43 -2.11
C ASP A 4 21.03 17.09 -3.33
N ILE A 5 20.65 15.82 -3.50
CA ILE A 5 19.81 15.37 -4.61
C ILE A 5 18.35 15.75 -4.36
N LEU A 6 17.88 15.58 -3.12
CA LEU A 6 16.52 15.96 -2.70
C LEU A 6 16.30 17.49 -2.73
N ASN A 7 17.33 18.28 -2.41
CA ASN A 7 17.22 19.75 -2.47
C ASN A 7 17.22 20.30 -3.89
N ARG A 8 17.82 19.61 -4.88
CA ARG A 8 17.74 20.01 -6.30
C ARG A 8 16.41 19.63 -6.97
N ALA A 9 15.74 18.59 -6.49
CA ALA A 9 14.43 18.20 -7.01
C ALA A 9 13.32 19.20 -6.61
N ARG A 10 13.48 19.89 -5.47
CA ARG A 10 12.46 20.82 -4.93
C ARG A 10 12.48 22.21 -5.56
N ALA A 11 13.57 22.61 -6.21
CA ALA A 11 13.76 23.96 -6.76
C ALA A 11 13.20 24.16 -8.18
N GLY A 12 12.67 23.11 -8.83
CA GLY A 12 12.28 23.16 -10.25
C GLY A 12 10.78 23.22 -10.55
N LEU A 13 9.89 23.02 -9.58
CA LEU A 13 8.44 23.02 -9.84
C LEU A 13 7.80 24.35 -9.44
N SER A 14 8.03 25.38 -10.24
CA SER A 14 7.18 26.57 -10.27
C SER A 14 6.64 26.81 -11.66
N LEU A 15 5.35 26.47 -11.76
CA LEU A 15 4.30 27.18 -12.47
C LEU A 15 4.38 27.36 -14.00
N ARG A 16 3.32 26.81 -14.60
CA ARG A 16 2.35 27.50 -15.47
C ARG A 16 2.82 27.94 -16.85
N HIS A 17 1.95 27.58 -17.79
CA HIS A 17 1.96 27.88 -19.21
C HIS A 17 3.04 27.14 -19.99
N LEU A 18 2.62 26.16 -20.79
CA LEU A 18 2.96 26.16 -22.20
C LEU A 18 1.96 25.26 -22.97
N ASN A 19 1.01 25.90 -23.64
CA ASN A 19 0.45 25.36 -24.87
C ASN A 19 1.62 25.11 -25.82
N CYS A 20 1.85 23.87 -26.24
CA CYS A 20 2.62 23.61 -27.45
C CYS A 20 2.23 22.27 -28.04
N SER A 21 1.40 22.40 -29.07
CA SER A 21 1.33 21.51 -30.22
C SER A 21 2.72 20.96 -30.56
N GLY A 22 2.88 19.64 -30.56
CA GLY A 22 4.19 19.04 -30.80
C GLY A 22 4.20 17.53 -30.67
N LEU A 23 3.58 16.88 -31.66
CA LEU A 23 3.69 15.44 -31.94
C LEU A 23 5.14 14.93 -31.77
N ALA A 24 5.42 14.16 -30.71
CA ALA A 24 6.49 13.14 -30.65
C ALA A 24 6.67 12.52 -29.25
N LEU A 25 6.21 13.17 -28.17
CA LEU A 25 6.54 12.75 -26.79
C LEU A 25 5.42 11.97 -26.06
N LEU A 26 4.43 11.43 -26.78
CA LEU A 26 3.25 10.78 -26.18
C LEU A 26 3.33 9.25 -26.07
N LEU A 27 4.38 8.61 -26.58
CA LEU A 27 4.51 7.15 -26.57
C LEU A 27 5.40 6.57 -25.45
N LEU A 28 6.13 7.41 -24.71
CA LEU A 28 7.06 6.96 -23.66
C LEU A 28 6.50 7.01 -22.22
N LEU A 29 5.25 7.44 -22.04
CA LEU A 29 4.57 7.53 -20.74
C LEU A 29 3.44 6.49 -20.57
N GLY A 30 3.43 5.45 -21.41
CA GLY A 30 2.35 4.45 -21.45
C GLY A 30 2.53 3.22 -20.55
N LEU A 31 3.55 3.16 -19.69
CA LEU A 31 3.74 2.06 -18.73
C LEU A 31 4.02 2.58 -17.32
N SER A 32 3.14 3.44 -16.80
CA SER A 32 2.81 3.31 -15.38
C SER A 32 1.98 2.03 -15.26
N ALA A 33 2.65 0.87 -15.29
CA ALA A 33 2.02 -0.40 -15.00
C ALA A 33 1.33 -0.22 -13.64
N CYS A 34 0.00 -0.26 -13.66
CA CYS A 34 -0.80 -0.53 -12.47
C CYS A 34 -0.48 -1.96 -12.03
N SER A 35 0.72 -2.19 -11.50
CA SER A 35 0.98 -3.32 -10.63
C SER A 35 0.12 -3.06 -9.41
N GLY A 36 -1.07 -3.67 -9.38
CA GLY A 36 -1.91 -3.64 -8.20
C GLY A 36 -1.05 -3.98 -6.99
N LYS A 37 -1.25 -3.26 -5.88
CA LYS A 37 -0.55 -3.47 -4.61
C LYS A 37 -0.97 -4.79 -3.96
N SER A 38 -0.93 -5.89 -4.70
CA SER A 38 -1.17 -7.21 -4.18
C SER A 38 0.10 -7.67 -3.50
N TYR A 39 -0.07 -8.20 -2.30
CA TYR A 39 1.00 -8.88 -1.59
C TYR A 39 1.43 -10.12 -2.36
N ASP A 40 2.65 -10.58 -2.09
CA ASP A 40 3.10 -11.86 -2.62
C ASP A 40 2.19 -13.01 -2.14
N SER A 41 2.17 -14.09 -2.91
CA SER A 41 1.27 -15.23 -2.67
C SER A 41 1.50 -15.91 -1.32
N GLN A 42 2.74 -15.91 -0.81
CA GLN A 42 3.08 -16.51 0.48
C GLN A 42 2.49 -15.65 1.61
N LEU A 43 2.68 -14.33 1.58
CA LEU A 43 2.11 -13.43 2.57
C LEU A 43 0.59 -13.45 2.56
N SER A 44 -0.03 -13.36 1.37
CA SER A 44 -1.49 -13.48 1.22
C SER A 44 -2.01 -14.80 1.76
N GLY A 45 -1.35 -15.91 1.44
CA GLY A 45 -1.70 -17.24 1.93
C GLY A 45 -1.63 -17.32 3.45
N ASN A 46 -0.56 -16.79 4.04
CA ASN A 46 -0.37 -16.76 5.50
C ASN A 46 -1.47 -15.96 6.21
N ILE A 47 -1.81 -14.76 5.70
CA ILE A 47 -2.88 -13.93 6.28
C ILE A 47 -4.23 -14.67 6.26
N VAL A 48 -4.60 -15.26 5.13
CA VAL A 48 -5.87 -15.97 4.98
C VAL A 48 -5.92 -17.23 5.83
N ASN A 49 -4.81 -17.97 5.93
CA ASN A 49 -4.72 -19.17 6.75
C ASN A 49 -4.77 -18.85 8.25
N SER A 50 -4.02 -17.85 8.70
CA SER A 50 -4.05 -17.40 10.10
C SER A 50 -5.40 -16.82 10.50
N CYS A 51 -6.07 -16.11 9.59
CA CYS A 51 -7.42 -15.60 9.83
C CYS A 51 -8.44 -16.74 9.99
N GLN A 52 -8.39 -17.76 9.12
CA GLN A 52 -9.28 -18.93 9.25
C GLN A 52 -8.96 -19.77 10.49
N ALA A 53 -7.67 -19.93 10.84
CA ALA A 53 -7.25 -20.62 12.04
C ALA A 53 -7.76 -19.95 13.33
N GLN A 54 -8.07 -18.66 13.29
CA GLN A 54 -8.71 -17.91 14.37
C GLN A 54 -10.25 -18.05 14.38
N GLY A 55 -10.82 -18.88 13.49
CA GLY A 55 -12.25 -19.20 13.46
C GLY A 55 -13.09 -18.34 12.52
N SER A 56 -12.47 -17.46 11.72
CA SER A 56 -13.20 -16.65 10.73
C SER A 56 -13.51 -17.43 9.44
N SER A 57 -14.56 -17.02 8.72
CA SER A 57 -14.90 -17.63 7.44
C SER A 57 -13.89 -17.28 6.35
N LYS A 58 -13.74 -18.16 5.35
CA LYS A 58 -12.87 -17.91 4.19
C LYS A 58 -13.22 -16.59 3.50
N HIS A 59 -14.51 -16.29 3.35
CA HIS A 59 -14.99 -15.06 2.71
C HIS A 59 -14.56 -13.81 3.49
N TYR A 60 -14.73 -13.83 4.82
CA TYR A 60 -14.24 -12.76 5.68
C TYR A 60 -12.73 -12.56 5.54
N CYS A 61 -11.95 -13.64 5.57
CA CYS A 61 -10.49 -13.57 5.50
C CYS A 61 -9.98 -13.04 4.15
N GLN A 62 -10.68 -13.35 3.06
CA GLN A 62 -10.39 -12.79 1.74
C GLN A 62 -10.70 -11.29 1.70
N CYS A 63 -11.87 -10.88 2.21
CA CYS A 63 -12.21 -9.45 2.32
C CYS A 63 -11.21 -8.68 3.19
N ALA A 64 -10.80 -9.26 4.32
CA ALA A 64 -9.79 -8.66 5.20
C ALA A 64 -8.45 -8.45 4.47
N LEU A 65 -7.99 -9.46 3.72
CA LEU A 65 -6.78 -9.36 2.90
C LEU A 65 -6.89 -8.22 1.86
N GLU A 66 -8.01 -8.12 1.15
CA GLU A 66 -8.24 -7.06 0.16
C GLU A 66 -8.15 -5.67 0.79
N ARG A 67 -8.80 -5.47 1.94
CA ARG A 67 -8.75 -4.19 2.68
C ARG A 67 -7.35 -3.86 3.18
N MET A 68 -6.58 -4.86 3.60
CA MET A 68 -5.18 -4.65 3.97
C MET A 68 -4.35 -4.20 2.76
N GLN A 69 -4.48 -4.86 1.60
CA GLN A 69 -3.76 -4.53 0.36
C GLN A 69 -4.12 -3.15 -0.21
N GLU A 70 -5.34 -2.69 0.02
CA GLU A 70 -5.78 -1.35 -0.37
C GLU A 70 -5.18 -0.24 0.51
N THR A 71 -4.92 -0.56 1.78
CA THR A 71 -4.51 0.44 2.79
C THR A 71 -3.01 0.48 3.03
N HIS A 72 -2.33 -0.66 2.90
CA HIS A 72 -0.90 -0.80 3.14
C HIS A 72 -0.27 -1.56 1.97
N SER A 73 0.90 -1.12 1.53
CA SER A 73 1.79 -1.97 0.75
C SER A 73 2.37 -3.08 1.63
N GLN A 74 2.90 -4.11 0.99
CA GLN A 74 3.55 -5.21 1.71
C GLN A 74 4.72 -4.70 2.55
N GLU A 75 5.56 -3.82 2.00
CA GLU A 75 6.69 -3.24 2.71
C GLU A 75 6.24 -2.42 3.92
N GLU A 76 5.18 -1.62 3.78
CA GLU A 76 4.59 -0.86 4.90
C GLU A 76 4.06 -1.81 5.99
N LEU A 77 3.35 -2.88 5.62
CA LEU A 77 2.86 -3.86 6.57
C LEU A 77 4.00 -4.52 7.36
N ILE A 78 5.07 -4.91 6.67
CA ILE A 78 6.26 -5.52 7.31
C ILE A 78 6.91 -4.52 8.29
N GLN A 79 7.03 -3.25 7.91
CA GLN A 79 7.59 -2.22 8.79
C GLN A 79 6.73 -2.00 10.03
N LEU A 80 5.40 -1.95 9.87
CA LEU A 80 4.46 -1.81 10.98
C LEU A 80 4.50 -3.02 11.93
N GLU A 81 4.64 -4.24 11.39
CA GLU A 81 4.83 -5.44 12.20
C GLU A 81 6.15 -5.41 12.98
N GLN A 82 7.25 -4.99 12.33
CA GLN A 82 8.55 -4.84 12.98
C GLN A 82 8.51 -3.80 14.09
N GLU A 83 7.91 -2.64 13.83
CA GLU A 83 7.72 -1.59 14.85
C GLU A 83 6.88 -2.10 16.02
N THR A 84 5.80 -2.82 15.75
CA THR A 84 4.96 -3.43 16.80
C THR A 84 5.76 -4.41 17.66
N ARG A 85 6.61 -5.24 17.04
CA ARG A 85 7.48 -6.19 17.77
C ARG A 85 8.52 -5.49 18.63
N ILE A 86 9.10 -4.39 18.14
CA ILE A 86 10.15 -3.65 18.86
C ILE A 86 9.57 -2.82 20.00
N THR A 87 8.47 -2.12 19.75
CA THR A 87 7.90 -1.13 20.68
C THR A 87 6.81 -1.69 21.57
N GLY A 88 6.20 -2.83 21.21
CA GLY A 88 5.00 -3.37 21.84
C GLY A 88 3.74 -2.53 21.58
N ARG A 89 3.83 -1.47 20.77
CA ARG A 89 2.70 -0.58 20.46
C ARG A 89 2.08 -0.97 19.13
N PHE A 90 0.77 -1.02 19.10
CA PHE A 90 0.03 -1.27 17.87
C PHE A 90 -0.17 0.06 17.12
N PRO A 91 0.30 0.19 15.85
CA PRO A 91 0.19 1.43 15.10
C PRO A 91 -1.27 1.84 14.85
N GLU A 92 -1.54 3.15 14.93
CA GLU A 92 -2.89 3.70 14.70
C GLU A 92 -3.41 3.38 13.30
N SER A 93 -2.52 3.41 12.30
CA SER A 93 -2.86 3.09 10.90
C SER A 93 -3.38 1.66 10.76
N LEU A 94 -2.75 0.70 11.45
CA LEU A 94 -3.16 -0.69 11.45
C LEU A 94 -4.46 -0.88 12.25
N ALA A 95 -4.63 -0.17 13.38
CA ALA A 95 -5.88 -0.18 14.15
C ALA A 95 -7.06 0.29 13.32
N LYS A 96 -6.88 1.37 12.54
CA LYS A 96 -7.90 1.89 11.64
C LYS A 96 -8.26 0.88 10.55
N THR A 97 -7.27 0.20 9.96
CA THR A 97 -7.53 -0.85 8.98
C THR A 97 -8.35 -2.00 9.60
N MET A 98 -7.99 -2.45 10.81
CA MET A 98 -8.74 -3.51 11.51
C MET A 98 -10.18 -3.11 11.80
N LEU A 99 -10.41 -1.84 12.18
CA LEU A 99 -11.76 -1.30 12.34
C LEU A 99 -12.53 -1.25 11.02
N GLN A 100 -11.89 -0.88 9.92
CA GLN A 100 -12.53 -0.89 8.60
C GLN A 100 -12.91 -2.30 8.16
N ILE A 101 -12.06 -3.28 8.42
CA ILE A 101 -12.33 -4.69 8.15
C ILE A 101 -13.57 -5.15 8.92
N SER A 102 -13.66 -4.86 10.23
CA SER A 102 -14.81 -5.30 11.03
C SER A 102 -16.13 -4.64 10.60
N LEU A 103 -16.08 -3.42 10.06
CA LEU A 103 -17.25 -2.69 9.56
C LEU A 103 -17.69 -3.17 8.17
N GLN A 104 -16.74 -3.56 7.31
CA GLN A 104 -17.00 -3.80 5.88
C GLN A 104 -17.04 -5.28 5.50
N CYS A 105 -16.30 -6.12 6.22
CA CYS A 105 -16.22 -7.55 5.95
C CYS A 105 -17.22 -8.31 6.82
N LYS A 106 -18.07 -9.12 6.18
CA LYS A 106 -19.06 -9.96 6.87
C LYS A 106 -18.47 -11.32 7.18
N GLN A 107 -18.61 -11.77 8.44
CA GLN A 107 -18.25 -13.14 8.83
C GLN A 107 -19.21 -14.17 8.25
#